data_AF-A0A3B0SXR9-F1
#
_entry.id   AF-A0A3B0SXR9-F1
#
_cell.length_a   1.000
_cell.length_b   1.000
_cell.length_c   1.000
_cell.angle_alpha   90.00
_cell.angle_beta   90.00
_cell.angle_gamma   90.00
#
_symmetry.space_group_name_H-M   'P 1'
#
loop_
_entity.id
_entity.type
_entity.pdbx_description
1 polymer ?
#
loop_
_entity_poly.entity_id
_entity_poly.type
_entity_poly.pdbx_seq_one_letter_code
_entity_poly.pdbx_strand_id
1 'polypeptide(L)'
;MAGMNPPEAKLSMLLSCYLDGSLEPSELAEVVVALENDLGAVAEFRRLREARRAVRLLPLLDVPLHLLPGEHMSVELSAFLDGELTTTELPVVTAHIDTCIDCRHELADLDRSRTAVRALPGLEPPAFLSVQREVASAPRRGVRTTAAVLVGAAAVAIAFSFGPFATSSEPSSVTISDLDARHAAVASVPSGIQTSLLETSP
;
A
#
# COMPACT_ATOMS: atom_id res chain seq x y z
N MET A 1 -27.55 1.58 20.00
CA MET A 1 -26.45 2.36 20.61
C MET A 1 -26.97 2.93 21.91
N ALA A 2 -26.25 2.81 23.02
CA ALA A 2 -26.66 3.42 24.27
C ALA A 2 -26.29 4.92 24.25
N GLY A 3 -27.23 5.80 24.57
CA GLY A 3 -26.93 7.22 24.76
C GLY A 3 -26.24 7.40 26.10
N MET A 4 -25.00 7.87 26.10
CA MET A 4 -24.32 8.33 27.31
C MET A 4 -25.07 9.54 27.88
N ASN A 5 -25.11 9.66 29.21
CA ASN A 5 -25.68 10.84 29.83
C ASN A 5 -24.79 12.07 29.53
N PRO A 6 -25.35 13.28 29.36
CA PRO A 6 -24.57 14.49 29.09
C PRO A 6 -23.38 14.75 30.04
N PRO A 7 -23.45 14.52 31.38
CA PRO A 7 -22.27 14.63 32.25
C PRO A 7 -21.20 13.57 31.98
N GLU A 8 -21.57 12.33 31.61
CA GLU A 8 -20.61 11.26 31.28
C GLU A 8 -19.80 11.63 30.04
N ALA A 9 -20.47 12.20 29.02
CA ALA A 9 -19.81 12.66 27.80
C ALA A 9 -18.81 13.80 28.07
N LYS A 10 -19.16 14.78 28.94
CA LYS A 10 -18.20 15.82 29.38
C LYS A 10 -17.00 15.18 30.08
N LEU A 11 -17.24 14.21 30.97
CA LEU A 11 -16.19 13.57 31.76
C LEU A 11 -15.22 12.75 30.88
N SER A 12 -15.71 11.92 29.94
CA SER A 12 -14.84 11.20 29.00
C SER A 12 -14.01 12.15 28.11
N MET A 13 -14.57 13.30 27.72
CA MET A 13 -13.85 14.35 26.98
C MET A 13 -12.71 14.93 27.84
N LEU A 14 -12.99 15.35 29.07
CA LEU A 14 -11.98 15.90 30.00
C LEU A 14 -10.89 14.87 30.34
N LEU A 15 -11.23 13.59 30.52
CA LEU A 15 -10.24 12.52 30.73
C LEU A 15 -9.36 12.29 29.49
N SER A 16 -9.90 12.44 28.28
CA SER A 16 -9.12 12.40 27.04
C SER A 16 -8.12 13.56 26.98
N CYS A 17 -8.57 14.79 27.17
CA CYS A 17 -7.71 15.97 27.20
C CYS A 17 -6.64 15.87 28.31
N TYR A 18 -6.94 15.23 29.45
CA TYR A 18 -5.99 15.05 30.55
C TYR A 18 -4.88 14.06 30.20
N LEU A 19 -5.21 13.03 29.41
CA LEU A 19 -4.24 12.11 28.82
C LEU A 19 -3.48 12.71 27.60
N ASP A 20 -3.84 13.91 27.13
CA ASP A 20 -3.10 14.70 26.13
C ASP A 20 -2.29 15.86 26.76
N GLY A 21 -2.62 16.27 27.99
CA GLY A 21 -2.01 17.42 28.67
C GLY A 21 -2.64 18.77 28.30
N SER A 22 -3.88 18.78 27.80
CA SER A 22 -4.53 19.96 27.21
C SER A 22 -5.75 20.47 28.01
N LEU A 23 -5.64 20.59 29.34
CA LEU A 23 -6.71 21.16 30.19
C LEU A 23 -6.33 22.55 30.69
N GLU A 24 -7.36 23.38 30.88
CA GLU A 24 -7.25 24.58 31.70
C GLU A 24 -7.16 24.22 33.20
N PRO A 25 -6.51 25.06 34.04
CA PRO A 25 -6.30 24.76 35.47
C PRO A 25 -7.60 24.51 36.26
N SER A 26 -8.72 25.12 35.87
CA SER A 26 -10.04 24.88 36.48
C SER A 26 -10.62 23.51 36.12
N GLU A 27 -10.42 23.06 34.89
CA GLU A 27 -10.88 21.75 34.44
C GLU A 27 -10.05 20.62 35.05
N LEU A 28 -8.75 20.85 35.25
CA LEU A 28 -7.86 19.91 35.94
C LEU A 28 -8.36 19.64 37.37
N ALA A 29 -8.89 20.64 38.06
CA ALA A 29 -9.52 20.46 39.37
C ALA A 29 -10.81 19.62 39.30
N GLU A 30 -11.65 19.79 38.27
CA GLU A 30 -12.81 18.90 38.03
C GLU A 30 -12.36 17.44 37.84
N VAL A 31 -11.31 17.20 37.03
CA VAL A 31 -10.80 15.85 36.76
C VAL A 31 -10.19 15.20 38.01
N VAL A 32 -9.41 15.94 38.81
CA VAL A 32 -8.84 15.42 40.06
C VAL A 32 -9.96 15.03 41.05
N VAL A 33 -10.94 15.91 41.26
CA VAL A 33 -12.08 15.61 42.15
C VAL A 33 -12.88 14.40 41.65
N ALA A 34 -13.08 14.26 40.33
CA ALA A 34 -13.74 13.09 39.76
C ALA A 34 -12.94 11.79 39.98
N LEU A 35 -11.62 11.81 39.77
CA LEU A 35 -10.75 10.63 39.96
C LEU A 35 -10.55 10.24 41.44
N GLU A 36 -10.71 11.17 42.37
CA GLU A 36 -10.69 10.89 43.81
C GLU A 36 -12.02 10.32 44.34
N ASN A 37 -13.16 10.76 43.78
CA ASN A 37 -14.48 10.50 44.36
C ASN A 37 -15.38 9.54 43.55
N ASP A 38 -15.06 9.24 42.29
CA ASP A 38 -15.82 8.30 41.45
C ASP A 38 -14.98 7.15 40.88
N LEU A 39 -15.43 5.92 41.15
CA LEU A 39 -14.85 4.70 40.59
C LEU A 39 -15.14 4.54 39.09
N GLY A 40 -16.22 5.14 38.58
CA GLY A 40 -16.54 5.20 37.15
C GLY A 40 -15.48 5.97 36.36
N ALA A 41 -15.18 7.20 36.79
CA ALA A 41 -14.11 8.03 36.25
C ALA A 41 -12.74 7.32 36.27
N VAL A 42 -12.40 6.64 37.36
CA VAL A 42 -11.15 5.84 37.47
C VAL A 42 -11.14 4.67 36.48
N ALA A 43 -12.27 3.98 36.27
CA ALA A 43 -12.37 2.90 35.29
C ALA A 43 -12.26 3.40 33.85
N GLU A 44 -12.90 4.52 33.53
CA GLU A 44 -12.86 5.13 32.19
C GLU A 44 -11.46 5.71 31.86
N PHE A 45 -10.81 6.36 32.82
CA PHE A 45 -9.42 6.82 32.69
C PHE A 45 -8.46 5.66 32.38
N ARG A 46 -8.65 4.50 33.01
CA ARG A 46 -7.86 3.29 32.71
C ARG A 46 -8.10 2.81 31.28
N ARG A 47 -9.36 2.71 30.82
CA ARG A 47 -9.69 2.35 29.43
C ARG A 47 -9.05 3.28 28.41
N LEU A 48 -9.18 4.60 28.59
CA LEU A 48 -8.60 5.60 27.69
C LEU A 48 -7.06 5.51 27.66
N ARG A 49 -6.43 5.30 28.82
CA ARG A 49 -4.97 5.08 28.94
C ARG A 49 -4.52 3.77 28.30
N GLU A 50 -5.29 2.70 28.43
CA GLU A 50 -5.03 1.41 27.78
C GLU A 50 -5.20 1.48 26.26
N ALA A 51 -6.24 2.16 25.77
CA ALA A 51 -6.43 2.44 24.35
C ALA A 51 -5.27 3.24 23.76
N ARG A 52 -4.85 4.35 24.40
CA ARG A 52 -3.67 5.11 23.96
C ARG A 52 -2.37 4.32 24.06
N ARG A 53 -2.22 3.43 25.05
CA ARG A 53 -1.07 2.50 25.11
C ARG A 53 -1.10 1.51 23.95
N ALA A 54 -2.27 0.97 23.59
CA ALA A 54 -2.41 0.05 22.46
C ALA A 54 -2.07 0.75 21.13
N VAL A 55 -2.60 1.96 20.90
CA VAL A 55 -2.28 2.78 19.71
C VAL A 55 -0.77 3.07 19.62
N ARG A 56 -0.12 3.44 20.74
CA ARG A 56 1.34 3.64 20.81
C ARG A 56 2.18 2.36 20.69
N LEU A 57 1.54 1.18 20.69
CA LEU A 57 2.18 -0.13 20.50
C LEU A 57 1.78 -0.79 19.17
N LEU A 58 0.93 -0.14 18.35
CA LEU A 58 0.80 -0.52 16.95
C LEU A 58 2.18 -0.33 16.28
N PRO A 59 2.58 -1.22 15.36
CA PRO A 59 3.71 -0.91 14.49
C PRO A 59 3.41 0.40 13.76
N LEU A 60 4.43 1.24 13.57
CA LEU A 60 4.35 2.34 12.61
C LEU A 60 4.17 1.72 11.23
N LEU A 61 2.91 1.64 10.79
CA LEU A 61 2.59 1.47 9.39
C LEU A 61 2.96 2.78 8.73
N ASP A 62 4.04 2.77 7.94
CA ASP A 62 4.26 3.77 6.90
C ASP A 62 3.11 3.63 5.89
N VAL A 63 1.97 4.25 6.19
CA VAL A 63 0.87 4.42 5.25
C VAL A 63 1.41 5.36 4.17
N PRO A 64 1.65 4.88 2.93
CA PRO A 64 2.20 5.74 1.90
C PRO A 64 1.21 6.88 1.62
N LEU A 65 1.73 8.09 1.44
CA LEU A 65 0.94 9.34 1.43
C LEU A 65 -0.21 9.31 0.41
N HIS A 66 -0.06 8.58 -0.69
CA HIS A 66 -1.10 8.34 -1.70
C HIS A 66 -2.37 7.60 -1.19
N LEU A 67 -2.40 7.13 0.07
CA LEU A 67 -3.57 6.56 0.73
C LEU A 67 -4.24 7.52 1.74
N LEU A 68 -3.75 8.75 1.92
CA LEU A 68 -4.33 9.74 2.83
C LEU A 68 -5.34 10.64 2.08
N PRO A 69 -6.66 10.53 2.33
CA PRO A 69 -7.65 11.35 1.65
C PRO A 69 -7.63 12.78 2.20
N GLY A 70 -6.92 13.68 1.53
CA GLY A 70 -6.91 15.11 1.86
C GLY A 70 -5.66 15.89 1.43
N GLU A 71 -4.56 15.21 1.09
CA GLU A 71 -3.36 15.86 0.52
C GLU A 71 -3.41 15.89 -1.02
N HIS A 72 -2.84 16.94 -1.61
CA HIS A 72 -2.75 17.11 -3.06
C HIS A 72 -1.47 16.44 -3.60
N MET A 73 -1.63 15.57 -4.60
CA MET A 73 -0.58 14.65 -5.09
C MET A 73 0.43 15.31 -6.05
N SER A 74 0.94 16.49 -5.69
CA SER A 74 1.77 17.35 -6.55
C SER A 74 3.00 16.66 -7.18
N VAL A 75 3.66 15.77 -6.44
CA VAL A 75 4.83 15.01 -6.92
C VAL A 75 4.41 13.96 -7.94
N GLU A 76 3.34 13.22 -7.63
CA GLU A 76 2.80 12.16 -8.47
C GLU A 76 2.15 12.71 -9.75
N LEU A 77 1.64 13.94 -9.75
CA LEU A 77 1.17 14.61 -10.99
C LEU A 77 2.33 14.91 -11.96
N SER A 78 3.52 15.26 -11.46
CA SER A 78 4.70 15.40 -12.33
C SER A 78 5.15 14.04 -12.87
N ALA A 79 5.24 13.03 -12.00
CA ALA A 79 5.59 11.66 -12.40
C ALA A 79 4.56 11.05 -13.37
N PHE A 80 3.28 11.41 -13.27
CA PHE A 80 2.22 11.05 -14.22
C PHE A 80 2.48 11.63 -15.62
N LEU A 81 2.85 12.91 -15.69
CA LEU A 81 3.16 13.57 -16.97
C LEU A 81 4.41 12.99 -17.63
N ASP A 82 5.46 12.71 -16.86
CA ASP A 82 6.73 12.16 -17.35
C ASP A 82 6.71 10.62 -17.55
N GLY A 83 5.67 9.94 -17.05
CA GLY A 83 5.46 8.50 -17.25
C GLY A 83 6.27 7.61 -16.30
N GLU A 84 6.68 8.16 -15.15
CA GLU A 84 7.55 7.51 -14.17
C GLU A 84 6.77 6.77 -13.05
N LEU A 85 5.44 6.90 -13.02
CA LEU A 85 4.59 6.15 -12.07
C LEU A 85 4.68 4.63 -12.27
N THR A 86 4.70 3.90 -11.16
CA THR A 86 4.60 2.44 -11.18
C THR A 86 3.20 1.97 -11.59
N THR A 87 3.10 0.70 -11.98
CA THR A 87 1.82 0.02 -12.28
C THR A 87 0.82 0.02 -11.13
N THR A 88 1.29 0.21 -9.89
CA THR A 88 0.47 0.32 -8.67
C THR A 88 -0.04 1.73 -8.40
N GLU A 89 0.71 2.78 -8.76
CA GLU A 89 0.35 4.18 -8.47
C GLU A 89 -0.58 4.77 -9.54
N LEU A 90 -0.37 4.43 -10.82
CA LEU A 90 -1.15 4.94 -11.95
C LEU A 90 -2.69 4.88 -11.74
N PRO A 91 -3.31 3.77 -11.29
CA PRO A 91 -4.76 3.74 -11.06
C PRO A 91 -5.21 4.62 -9.88
N VAL A 92 -4.38 4.78 -8.85
CA VAL A 92 -4.68 5.62 -7.68
C VAL A 92 -4.67 7.10 -8.07
N VAL A 93 -3.60 7.54 -8.76
CA VAL A 93 -3.45 8.91 -9.25
C VAL A 93 -4.57 9.25 -10.24
N THR A 94 -4.92 8.34 -11.14
CA THR A 94 -6.04 8.54 -12.10
C THR A 94 -7.38 8.75 -11.36
N ALA A 95 -7.71 7.89 -10.38
CA ALA A 95 -8.96 8.02 -9.61
C ALA A 95 -8.99 9.30 -8.74
N HIS A 96 -7.84 9.78 -8.27
CA HIS A 96 -7.73 11.08 -7.61
C HIS A 96 -7.98 12.22 -8.61
N ILE A 97 -7.39 12.19 -9.80
CA ILE A 97 -7.61 13.18 -10.87
C ILE A 97 -9.08 13.22 -11.32
N ASP A 98 -9.79 12.09 -11.35
CA ASP A 98 -11.22 12.03 -11.68
C ASP A 98 -12.12 12.69 -10.63
N THR A 99 -11.69 12.75 -9.37
CA THR A 99 -12.49 13.28 -8.25
C THR A 99 -12.08 14.69 -7.81
N CYS A 100 -10.79 14.97 -7.68
CA CYS A 100 -10.23 16.23 -7.19
C CYS A 100 -10.20 17.32 -8.29
N ILE A 101 -10.79 18.47 -8.03
CA ILE A 101 -10.78 19.60 -8.99
C ILE A 101 -9.44 20.32 -9.03
N ASP A 102 -8.78 20.47 -7.89
CA ASP A 102 -7.55 21.26 -7.76
C ASP A 102 -6.37 20.54 -8.43
N CYS A 103 -6.25 19.22 -8.24
CA CYS A 103 -5.24 18.41 -8.92
C CYS A 103 -5.44 18.33 -10.44
N ARG A 104 -6.67 18.52 -10.96
CA ARG A 104 -6.89 18.72 -12.41
C ARG A 104 -6.37 20.07 -12.90
N HIS A 105 -6.53 21.13 -12.11
CA HIS A 105 -5.97 22.45 -12.44
C HIS A 105 -4.43 22.43 -12.38
N GLU A 106 -3.86 21.87 -11.33
CA GLU A 106 -2.41 21.69 -11.16
C GLU A 106 -1.79 20.88 -12.32
N LEU A 107 -2.38 19.74 -12.67
CA LEU A 107 -1.94 18.92 -13.82
C LEU A 107 -1.97 19.70 -15.15
N ALA A 108 -3.00 20.53 -15.36
CA ALA A 108 -3.15 21.33 -16.58
C ALA A 108 -2.17 22.52 -16.64
N ASP A 109 -1.78 23.10 -15.49
CA ASP A 109 -0.78 24.16 -15.41
C ASP A 109 0.65 23.60 -15.51
N LEU A 110 0.90 22.40 -14.96
CA LEU A 110 2.14 21.63 -15.17
C LEU A 110 2.33 21.27 -16.65
N ASP A 111 1.32 20.72 -17.32
CA ASP A 111 1.44 20.36 -18.75
C ASP A 111 1.57 21.59 -19.66
N ARG A 112 0.89 22.71 -19.33
CA ARG A 112 1.10 23.99 -20.04
C ARG A 112 2.55 24.47 -19.91
N SER A 113 3.13 24.36 -18.72
CA SER A 113 4.52 24.74 -18.44
C SER A 113 5.51 23.84 -19.19
N ARG A 114 5.28 22.53 -19.16
CA ARG A 114 6.05 21.50 -19.88
C ARG A 114 5.99 21.69 -21.39
N THR A 115 4.81 22.03 -21.92
CA THR A 115 4.59 22.37 -23.33
C THR A 115 5.29 23.67 -23.74
N ALA A 116 5.24 24.71 -22.90
CA ALA A 116 5.96 25.96 -23.15
C ALA A 116 7.49 25.76 -23.21
N VAL A 117 8.07 24.95 -22.31
CA VAL A 117 9.49 24.59 -22.34
C VAL A 117 9.84 23.78 -23.60
N ARG A 118 8.99 22.83 -24.00
CA ARG A 118 9.16 22.04 -25.23
C ARG A 118 9.00 22.84 -26.52
N ALA A 119 8.35 24.01 -26.46
CA ALA A 119 8.18 24.93 -27.59
C ALA A 119 9.36 25.92 -27.77
N LEU A 120 10.35 25.90 -26.87
CA LEU A 120 11.57 26.70 -27.03
C LEU A 120 12.37 26.24 -28.26
N PRO A 121 13.06 27.16 -28.97
CA PRO A 121 13.93 26.78 -30.08
C PRO A 121 15.07 25.88 -29.58
N GLY A 122 15.49 24.92 -30.41
CA GLY A 122 16.54 23.97 -30.08
C GLY A 122 17.84 24.66 -29.69
N LEU A 123 18.18 24.59 -28.40
CA LEU A 123 19.47 25.06 -27.88
C LEU A 123 20.51 23.97 -28.08
N GLU A 124 21.61 24.30 -28.76
CA GLU A 124 22.75 23.39 -28.89
C GLU A 124 23.35 23.14 -27.49
N PRO A 125 23.43 21.88 -27.01
CA PRO A 125 23.97 21.61 -25.69
C PRO A 125 25.45 21.99 -25.63
N PRO A 126 25.92 22.72 -24.60
CA PRO A 126 27.31 23.12 -24.50
C PRO A 126 28.22 21.88 -24.44
N ALA A 127 29.39 21.94 -25.07
CA ALA A 127 30.21 20.77 -25.40
C ALA A 127 30.58 19.85 -24.21
N PHE A 128 30.56 20.34 -22.98
CA PHE A 128 30.78 19.51 -21.77
C PHE A 128 29.61 18.57 -21.42
N LEU A 129 28.42 18.77 -22.02
CA LEU A 129 27.26 17.87 -21.96
C LEU A 129 27.19 16.92 -23.17
N SER A 130 28.27 16.76 -23.94
CA SER A 130 28.32 15.82 -25.06
C SER A 130 28.30 14.36 -24.56
N VAL A 131 27.10 13.81 -24.44
CA VAL A 131 26.89 12.40 -24.04
C VAL A 131 27.50 11.49 -25.12
N GLN A 132 28.70 10.98 -24.85
CA GLN A 132 29.29 9.91 -25.64
C GLN A 132 28.49 8.63 -25.41
N ARG A 133 27.45 8.43 -26.23
CA ARG A 133 26.71 7.18 -26.30
C ARG A 133 27.62 6.12 -26.90
N GLU A 134 28.36 5.42 -26.04
CA GLU A 134 29.07 4.20 -26.41
C GLU A 134 28.06 3.21 -26.99
N VAL A 135 28.16 2.97 -28.30
CA VAL A 135 27.28 2.02 -28.99
C VAL A 135 27.78 0.62 -28.64
N ALA A 136 27.25 0.08 -27.54
CA ALA A 136 27.54 -1.27 -27.06
C ALA A 136 27.25 -2.30 -28.17
N SER A 137 28.32 -2.75 -28.82
CA SER A 137 28.23 -3.63 -29.99
C SER A 137 27.87 -5.05 -29.54
N ALA A 138 26.60 -5.40 -29.67
CA ALA A 138 26.08 -6.68 -29.21
C ALA A 138 26.84 -7.86 -29.84
N PRO A 139 27.38 -8.81 -29.05
CA PRO A 139 28.19 -9.90 -29.57
C PRO A 139 27.35 -10.84 -30.44
N ARG A 140 27.79 -11.07 -31.68
CA ARG A 140 27.12 -11.97 -32.64
C ARG A 140 27.08 -13.39 -32.10
N ARG A 141 25.90 -13.84 -31.63
CA ARG A 141 25.67 -15.14 -30.96
C ARG A 141 25.68 -16.31 -31.96
N GLY A 142 26.87 -16.64 -32.46
CA GLY A 142 27.06 -17.66 -33.50
C GLY A 142 26.81 -19.10 -33.06
N VAL A 143 26.03 -19.81 -33.88
CA VAL A 143 26.07 -21.27 -34.16
C VAL A 143 26.51 -22.18 -33.00
N ARG A 144 25.55 -22.60 -32.16
CA ARG A 144 25.72 -23.69 -31.17
C ARG A 144 24.51 -24.65 -31.08
N THR A 145 23.76 -24.80 -32.16
CA THR A 145 22.45 -25.49 -32.19
C THR A 145 22.47 -26.97 -32.57
N THR A 146 23.64 -27.60 -32.75
CA THR A 146 23.78 -28.94 -33.36
C THR A 146 24.45 -30.02 -32.49
N ALA A 147 24.76 -29.74 -31.22
CA ALA A 147 25.62 -30.60 -30.38
C ALA A 147 24.93 -31.25 -29.16
N ALA A 148 23.59 -31.31 -29.13
CA ALA A 148 22.82 -31.61 -27.90
C ALA A 148 21.74 -32.72 -28.04
N VAL A 149 21.97 -33.74 -28.88
CA VAL A 149 20.93 -34.74 -29.25
C VAL A 149 21.29 -36.21 -28.92
N LEU A 150 22.54 -36.53 -28.53
CA LEU A 150 23.05 -37.92 -28.54
C LEU A 150 23.54 -38.51 -27.20
N VAL A 151 23.11 -37.99 -26.03
CA VAL A 151 23.51 -38.55 -24.71
C VAL A 151 22.31 -38.62 -23.74
N GLY A 152 21.25 -39.36 -24.12
CA GLY A 152 19.96 -39.36 -23.41
C GLY A 152 19.34 -40.72 -23.10
N ALA A 153 20.13 -41.80 -23.01
CA ALA A 153 19.60 -43.18 -23.00
C ALA A 153 20.34 -44.19 -22.09
N ALA A 154 20.74 -43.80 -20.86
CA ALA A 154 21.54 -44.69 -20.00
C ALA A 154 21.37 -44.57 -18.46
N ALA A 155 20.48 -43.71 -17.93
CA ALA A 155 20.57 -43.23 -16.54
C ALA A 155 19.30 -43.40 -15.67
N VAL A 156 18.61 -44.56 -15.74
CA VAL A 156 17.34 -44.79 -15.01
C VAL A 156 17.44 -45.85 -13.89
N ALA A 157 18.58 -46.56 -13.75
CA ALA A 157 18.61 -47.83 -13.02
C ALA A 157 19.24 -47.84 -11.61
N ILE A 158 19.96 -46.81 -11.17
CA ILE A 158 20.79 -46.87 -9.94
C ILE A 158 20.70 -45.59 -9.09
N ALA A 159 19.56 -45.35 -8.45
CA ALA A 159 19.36 -44.21 -7.53
C ALA A 159 18.38 -44.49 -6.37
N PHE A 160 18.11 -45.77 -6.03
CA PHE A 160 17.05 -46.15 -5.09
C PHE A 160 17.54 -47.08 -3.96
N SER A 161 18.69 -46.76 -3.38
CA SER A 161 19.30 -47.51 -2.26
C SER A 161 20.04 -46.58 -1.28
N PHE A 162 19.51 -46.45 -0.06
CA PHE A 162 20.12 -45.87 1.15
C PHE A 162 20.56 -44.39 1.15
N GLY A 163 19.79 -43.54 1.87
CA GLY A 163 20.38 -42.51 2.74
C GLY A 163 20.87 -43.12 4.06
N PRO A 164 21.42 -42.36 5.04
CA PRO A 164 20.84 -41.09 5.53
C PRO A 164 21.82 -39.96 5.98
N PHE A 165 21.30 -38.73 6.19
CA PHE A 165 21.88 -37.58 6.96
C PHE A 165 23.25 -37.03 6.47
N ALA A 166 23.64 -35.76 6.64
CA ALA A 166 23.00 -34.45 6.89
C ALA A 166 24.03 -33.38 6.37
N THR A 167 23.81 -32.07 6.20
CA THR A 167 23.06 -31.04 6.95
C THR A 167 22.69 -29.85 6.03
N SER A 168 22.06 -28.80 6.57
CA SER A 168 21.82 -27.46 5.96
C SER A 168 20.78 -27.42 4.82
N SER A 169 19.86 -26.44 4.71
CA SER A 169 19.51 -25.29 5.58
C SER A 169 18.00 -25.05 5.53
N GLU A 170 17.38 -24.67 6.66
CA GLU A 170 16.10 -23.95 6.63
C GLU A 170 16.33 -22.48 6.28
N PRO A 171 15.47 -21.90 5.43
CA PRO A 171 14.49 -20.97 5.96
C PRO A 171 13.05 -21.47 5.74
N SER A 172 12.22 -21.39 6.77
CA SER A 172 10.81 -21.78 6.68
C SER A 172 10.00 -20.77 5.87
N SER A 173 9.32 -21.28 4.83
CA SER A 173 8.53 -20.48 3.89
C SER A 173 7.09 -20.27 4.37
N VAL A 174 6.49 -19.15 3.94
CA VAL A 174 5.03 -18.96 4.00
C VAL A 174 4.36 -20.02 3.11
N THR A 175 3.36 -20.71 3.64
CA THR A 175 2.68 -21.82 2.94
C THR A 175 1.38 -21.37 2.26
N ILE A 176 1.13 -21.93 1.06
CA ILE A 176 0.04 -21.53 0.17
C ILE A 176 -1.36 -21.70 0.81
N SER A 177 -1.51 -22.64 1.75
CA SER A 177 -2.77 -22.89 2.47
C SER A 177 -3.33 -21.69 3.24
N ASP A 178 -2.51 -20.72 3.67
CA ASP A 178 -2.99 -19.50 4.37
C ASP A 178 -3.53 -18.43 3.39
N LEU A 179 -3.24 -18.56 2.09
CA LEU A 179 -3.89 -17.75 1.04
C LEU A 179 -5.22 -18.40 0.60
N ASP A 180 -5.22 -19.71 0.31
CA ASP A 180 -6.42 -20.44 -0.12
C ASP A 180 -7.60 -20.25 0.85
N ALA A 181 -7.32 -20.30 2.16
CA ALA A 181 -8.32 -20.11 3.21
C ALA A 181 -9.06 -18.75 3.14
N ARG A 182 -8.44 -17.71 2.58
CA ARG A 182 -9.02 -16.35 2.46
C ARG A 182 -9.76 -16.17 1.14
N HIS A 183 -9.25 -16.74 0.04
CA HIS A 183 -9.92 -16.71 -1.26
C HIS A 183 -11.26 -17.48 -1.23
N ALA A 184 -11.33 -18.59 -0.49
CA ALA A 184 -12.54 -19.41 -0.37
C ALA A 184 -13.75 -18.65 0.22
N ALA A 185 -13.53 -17.69 1.13
CA ALA A 185 -14.62 -16.93 1.75
C ALA A 185 -15.31 -15.99 0.75
N VAL A 186 -14.54 -15.31 -0.10
CA VAL A 186 -15.04 -14.30 -1.06
C VAL A 186 -15.90 -14.92 -2.17
N ALA A 187 -15.62 -16.17 -2.56
CA ALA A 187 -16.31 -16.86 -3.65
C ALA A 187 -17.75 -17.34 -3.32
N SER A 188 -18.24 -17.09 -2.11
CA SER A 188 -19.48 -17.71 -1.58
C SER A 188 -20.77 -16.90 -1.77
N VAL A 189 -20.72 -15.72 -2.43
CA VAL A 189 -21.88 -14.82 -2.61
C VAL A 189 -22.40 -14.83 -4.06
N PRO A 190 -23.54 -15.48 -4.36
CA PRO A 190 -24.04 -15.59 -5.74
C PRO A 190 -24.88 -14.38 -6.18
N SER A 191 -24.36 -13.60 -7.12
CA SER A 191 -25.05 -12.47 -7.79
C SER A 191 -25.91 -12.92 -8.99
N GLY A 192 -26.99 -13.67 -8.71
CA GLY A 192 -27.82 -14.28 -9.75
C GLY A 192 -28.75 -13.33 -10.53
N ILE A 193 -28.31 -12.85 -11.70
CA ILE A 193 -29.16 -12.23 -12.75
C ILE A 193 -28.67 -12.71 -14.13
N GLN A 194 -29.58 -12.78 -15.12
CA GLN A 194 -29.38 -13.09 -16.57
C GLN A 194 -29.37 -14.58 -16.98
N THR A 195 -29.83 -14.96 -18.18
CA THR A 195 -31.10 -14.65 -18.91
C THR A 195 -31.21 -15.60 -20.11
N SER A 196 -32.37 -16.25 -20.30
CA SER A 196 -33.04 -16.61 -21.58
C SER A 196 -32.26 -17.16 -22.81
N LEU A 197 -32.88 -18.15 -23.47
CA LEU A 197 -32.80 -18.46 -24.93
C LEU A 197 -31.49 -19.12 -25.44
N LEU A 198 -31.47 -20.10 -26.35
CA LEU A 198 -32.53 -20.92 -27.02
C LEU A 198 -32.24 -22.45 -26.75
N GLU A 199 -32.50 -23.51 -27.55
CA GLU A 199 -33.12 -23.72 -28.89
C GLU A 199 -33.62 -25.18 -29.11
N THR A 200 -34.09 -25.46 -30.34
CA THR A 200 -34.24 -26.71 -31.14
C THR A 200 -33.50 -27.99 -30.69
N SER A 201 -33.89 -29.25 -30.98
CA SER A 201 -34.89 -29.94 -31.86
C SER A 201 -34.36 -31.41 -32.01
N PRO A 202 -35.08 -32.44 -32.52
CA PRO A 202 -36.44 -32.49 -33.08
C PRO A 202 -37.47 -33.30 -32.27
#